data_AF-A0A7L4PET3-F1
#
_entry.id   AF-A0A7L4PET3-F1
#
_cell.length_a   1.000
_cell.length_b   1.000
_cell.length_c   1.000
_cell.angle_alpha   90.00
_cell.angle_beta   90.00
_cell.angle_gamma   90.00
#
_symmetry.space_group_name_H-M   'P 1'
#
loop_
_entity.id
_entity.type
_entity.pdbx_description
1 polymer ?
#
loop_
_entity_poly.entity_id
_entity_poly.type
_entity_poly.pdbx_seq_one_letter_code
_entity_poly.pdbx_strand_id
1 'polypeptide(L)'
;MKIIGFVGMPASGKTEAANVARALGIPVIHMGDVVRAEVKAKGLKITEKNVGKVANEIREREGMGAVAIRCFPYIKNADSKIVVIDGIRGVAEAEVYRKVFGEQFTLIAIHAPQKARFEWAMARKREDDIENRKSFLQKDERERSWGLPEAMKIADFSIDNVYTLEEFRQRVKNTIESITEDLSHIIATISAPIHPTELIENVETAIKNIFPDALLQLEKDGGNRLVGKASLQRLQELLRNQKIRDTARMELFKSRTGNGIEFVLNKQVAYIGKLNFGEDSLGGIYISIETEDVEKLIDWLTLRSEK
;
A
#
# COMPACT_ATOMS: atom_id res chain seq x y z
N MET A 1 -11.71 2.44 -7.24
CA MET A 1 -10.55 3.17 -7.80
C MET A 1 -9.45 3.17 -6.76
N LYS A 2 -8.30 2.56 -7.05
CA LYS A 2 -7.12 2.56 -6.17
C LYS A 2 -6.33 3.86 -6.34
N ILE A 3 -5.87 4.45 -5.25
CA ILE A 3 -5.04 5.66 -5.25
C ILE A 3 -3.70 5.34 -4.62
N ILE A 4 -2.61 5.59 -5.35
CA ILE A 4 -1.25 5.39 -4.85
C ILE A 4 -0.59 6.75 -4.66
N GLY A 5 -0.20 7.08 -3.44
CA GLY A 5 0.50 8.32 -3.12
C GLY A 5 2.00 8.10 -2.95
N PHE A 6 2.83 8.95 -3.57
CA PHE A 6 4.27 8.99 -3.27
C PHE A 6 4.61 10.13 -2.31
N VAL A 7 5.33 9.79 -1.23
CA VAL A 7 5.89 10.72 -0.25
C VAL A 7 7.39 10.51 -0.12
N GLY A 8 8.14 11.58 0.18
CA GLY A 8 9.59 11.51 0.30
C GLY A 8 10.25 12.86 0.25
N MET A 9 11.50 12.94 0.71
CA MET A 9 12.29 14.18 0.72
C MET A 9 12.52 14.75 -0.71
N PRO A 10 12.85 16.05 -0.84
CA PRO A 10 13.27 16.62 -2.13
C PRO A 10 14.36 15.77 -2.78
N ALA A 11 14.24 15.55 -4.09
CA ALA A 11 15.17 14.74 -4.89
C ALA A 11 15.32 13.27 -4.43
N SER A 12 14.38 12.69 -3.66
CA SER A 12 14.46 11.28 -3.25
C SER A 12 14.25 10.25 -4.36
N GLY A 13 13.67 10.63 -5.51
CA GLY A 13 13.33 9.70 -6.60
C GLY A 13 11.85 9.63 -6.94
N LYS A 14 10.97 10.34 -6.23
CA LYS A 14 9.50 10.34 -6.50
C LYS A 14 9.11 10.60 -7.96
N THR A 15 9.74 11.58 -8.60
CA THR A 15 9.47 11.87 -10.02
C THR A 15 9.82 10.69 -10.92
N GLU A 16 10.87 9.94 -10.57
CA GLU A 16 11.23 8.74 -11.31
C GLU A 16 10.24 7.60 -11.03
N ALA A 17 9.79 7.44 -9.78
CA ALA A 17 8.73 6.49 -9.46
C ALA A 17 7.40 6.81 -10.19
N ALA A 18 7.06 8.09 -10.31
CA ALA A 18 5.96 8.57 -11.14
C ALA A 18 6.15 8.23 -12.63
N ASN A 19 7.38 8.30 -13.15
CA ASN A 19 7.66 7.89 -14.54
C ASN A 19 7.46 6.39 -14.74
N VAL A 20 7.84 5.55 -13.76
CA VAL A 20 7.53 4.11 -13.78
C VAL A 20 6.02 3.88 -13.84
N ALA A 21 5.24 4.57 -12.99
CA ALA A 21 3.78 4.47 -13.02
C ALA A 21 3.18 4.85 -14.40
N ARG A 22 3.70 5.92 -15.03
CA ARG A 22 3.29 6.29 -16.40
C ARG A 22 3.63 5.23 -17.43
N ALA A 23 4.80 4.61 -17.32
CA ALA A 23 5.22 3.54 -18.23
C ALA A 23 4.31 2.31 -18.12
N LEU A 24 3.68 2.11 -16.95
CA LEU A 24 2.63 1.11 -16.73
C LEU A 24 1.23 1.56 -17.20
N GLY A 25 1.11 2.71 -17.84
CA GLY A 25 -0.17 3.27 -18.30
C GLY A 25 -1.04 3.87 -17.20
N ILE A 26 -0.49 4.06 -15.99
CA ILE A 26 -1.24 4.61 -14.86
C ILE A 26 -1.19 6.15 -14.90
N PRO A 27 -2.34 6.85 -14.87
CA PRO A 27 -2.37 8.30 -14.79
C PRO A 27 -1.66 8.82 -13.52
N VAL A 28 -0.82 9.84 -13.69
CA VAL A 28 -0.11 10.51 -12.61
C VAL A 28 -0.57 11.96 -12.48
N ILE A 29 -0.96 12.33 -11.27
CA ILE A 29 -1.28 13.71 -10.90
C ILE A 29 -0.15 14.25 -10.03
N HIS A 30 0.51 15.30 -10.50
CA HIS A 30 1.52 15.98 -9.69
C HIS A 30 0.88 17.09 -8.86
N MET A 31 0.97 16.96 -7.53
CA MET A 31 0.48 18.00 -6.61
C MET A 31 1.18 19.35 -6.82
N GLY A 32 2.43 19.32 -7.29
CA GLY A 32 3.18 20.54 -7.63
C GLY A 32 2.59 21.33 -8.81
N ASP A 33 1.85 20.68 -9.72
CA ASP A 33 1.22 21.38 -10.85
C ASP A 33 0.06 22.26 -10.39
N VAL A 34 -0.67 21.85 -9.35
CA VAL A 34 -1.72 22.67 -8.71
C VAL A 34 -1.12 23.97 -8.17
N VAL A 35 0.05 23.89 -7.51
CA VAL A 35 0.74 25.07 -6.98
C VAL A 35 1.29 25.94 -8.11
N ARG A 36 1.91 25.33 -9.14
CA ARG A 36 2.42 26.08 -10.31
C ARG A 36 1.31 26.80 -11.08
N ALA A 37 0.15 26.18 -11.21
CA ALA A 37 -1.02 26.82 -11.82
C ALA A 37 -1.45 28.07 -11.03
N GLU A 38 -1.48 27.98 -9.69
CA GLU A 38 -1.77 29.13 -8.82
C GLU A 38 -0.70 30.24 -8.95
N VAL A 39 0.59 29.88 -8.97
CA VAL A 39 1.70 30.84 -9.20
C VAL A 39 1.49 31.60 -10.52
N LYS A 40 1.15 30.88 -11.59
CA LYS A 40 0.89 31.47 -12.91
C LYS A 40 -0.37 32.34 -12.90
N ALA A 41 -1.44 31.92 -12.22
CA ALA A 41 -2.67 32.69 -12.07
C ALA A 41 -2.43 34.02 -11.33
N LYS A 42 -1.45 34.06 -10.42
CA LYS A 42 -0.98 35.29 -9.75
C LYS A 42 -0.02 36.14 -10.58
N GLY A 43 0.28 35.76 -11.82
CA GLY A 43 1.21 36.47 -12.70
C GLY A 43 2.68 36.40 -12.25
N LEU A 44 3.03 35.47 -11.36
CA LEU A 44 4.38 35.31 -10.86
C LEU A 44 5.21 34.39 -11.77
N LYS A 45 6.51 34.66 -11.88
CA LYS A 45 7.46 33.75 -12.55
C LYS A 45 7.55 32.44 -11.76
N ILE A 46 7.61 31.31 -12.46
CA ILE A 46 7.82 29.99 -11.85
C ILE A 46 9.26 29.90 -11.39
N THR A 47 9.48 30.12 -10.08
CA THR A 47 10.77 29.98 -9.42
C THR A 47 10.57 29.19 -8.13
N GLU A 48 11.62 28.53 -7.62
CA GLU A 48 11.57 27.76 -6.36
C GLU A 48 10.98 28.60 -5.22
N LYS A 49 11.43 29.84 -5.10
CA LYS A 49 10.98 30.80 -4.09
C LYS A 49 9.49 31.13 -4.23
N ASN A 50 9.01 31.39 -5.44
CA ASN A 50 7.61 31.75 -5.67
C ASN A 50 6.68 30.55 -5.47
N VAL A 51 7.08 29.36 -5.95
CA VAL A 51 6.33 28.12 -5.75
C VAL A 51 6.25 27.81 -4.25
N GLY A 52 7.36 27.89 -3.52
CA GLY A 52 7.37 27.69 -2.07
C GLY A 52 6.49 28.69 -1.31
N LYS A 53 6.55 29.98 -1.69
CA LYS A 53 5.71 31.03 -1.10
C LYS A 53 4.22 30.74 -1.31
N VAL A 54 3.80 30.50 -2.56
CA VAL A 54 2.39 30.23 -2.87
C VAL A 54 1.91 28.93 -2.22
N ALA A 55 2.77 27.92 -2.14
CA ALA A 55 2.46 26.67 -1.44
C ALA A 55 2.20 26.88 0.07
N ASN A 56 2.93 27.80 0.71
CA ASN A 56 2.68 28.19 2.10
C ASN A 56 1.37 28.97 2.23
N GLU A 57 1.15 29.97 1.37
CA GLU A 57 -0.08 30.77 1.38
C GLU A 57 -1.35 29.92 1.27
N ILE A 58 -1.34 28.90 0.38
CA ILE A 58 -2.46 27.96 0.25
C ILE A 58 -2.69 27.23 1.58
N ARG A 59 -1.63 26.77 2.25
CA ARG A 59 -1.74 26.02 3.50
C ARG A 59 -2.16 26.88 4.69
N GLU A 60 -1.67 28.11 4.76
CA GLU A 60 -2.07 29.08 5.80
C GLU A 60 -3.54 29.46 5.67
N ARG A 61 -4.04 29.63 4.44
CA ARG A 61 -5.41 30.07 4.20
C ARG A 61 -6.44 28.93 4.23
N GLU A 62 -6.12 27.80 3.62
CA GLU A 62 -7.07 26.70 3.36
C GLU A 62 -6.74 25.43 4.17
N GLY A 63 -5.66 25.45 4.94
CA GLY A 63 -5.23 24.34 5.78
C GLY A 63 -4.20 23.42 5.11
N MET A 64 -3.54 22.60 5.94
CA MET A 64 -2.41 21.75 5.53
C MET A 64 -2.74 20.70 4.46
N GLY A 65 -4.02 20.30 4.34
CA GLY A 65 -4.50 19.34 3.32
C GLY A 65 -4.99 19.99 2.02
N ALA A 66 -4.95 21.32 1.89
CA ALA A 66 -5.61 22.04 0.79
C ALA A 66 -5.10 21.65 -0.61
N VAL A 67 -3.79 21.41 -0.77
CA VAL A 67 -3.22 21.00 -2.06
C VAL A 67 -3.76 19.63 -2.49
N ALA A 68 -3.96 18.70 -1.55
CA ALA A 68 -4.56 17.40 -1.84
C ALA A 68 -6.03 17.54 -2.25
N ILE A 69 -6.81 18.38 -1.56
CA ILE A 69 -8.21 18.65 -1.90
C ILE A 69 -8.34 19.18 -3.33
N ARG A 70 -7.45 20.11 -3.72
CA ARG A 70 -7.42 20.66 -5.07
C ARG A 70 -7.03 19.63 -6.16
N CYS A 71 -6.55 18.44 -5.79
CA CYS A 71 -6.25 17.37 -6.75
C CYS A 71 -7.49 16.54 -7.16
N PHE A 72 -8.58 16.57 -6.38
CA PHE A 72 -9.77 15.72 -6.64
C PHE A 72 -10.39 15.87 -8.04
N PRO A 73 -10.52 17.08 -8.63
CA PRO A 73 -11.04 17.22 -9.99
C PRO A 73 -10.18 16.47 -11.02
N TYR A 74 -8.86 16.47 -10.86
CA TYR A 74 -7.94 15.76 -11.74
C TYR A 74 -8.05 14.24 -11.57
N ILE A 75 -8.26 13.76 -10.33
CA ILE A 75 -8.50 12.34 -10.05
C ILE A 75 -9.79 11.87 -10.74
N LYS A 76 -10.85 12.65 -10.63
CA LYS A 76 -12.15 12.34 -11.27
C LYS A 76 -12.03 12.30 -12.80
N ASN A 77 -11.26 13.20 -13.39
CA ASN A 77 -11.08 13.29 -14.84
C ASN A 77 -10.11 12.25 -15.42
N ALA A 78 -9.32 11.58 -14.58
CA ALA A 78 -8.36 10.58 -15.04
C ALA A 78 -9.01 9.29 -15.58
N ASP A 79 -10.30 9.07 -15.31
CA ASP A 79 -11.11 7.93 -15.76
C ASP A 79 -10.36 6.59 -15.77
N SER A 80 -9.72 6.26 -14.64
CA SER A 80 -8.88 5.08 -14.49
C SER A 80 -9.22 4.34 -13.21
N LYS A 81 -9.08 3.00 -13.23
CA LYS A 81 -9.23 2.18 -12.03
C LYS A 81 -8.13 2.47 -10.99
N ILE A 82 -6.98 2.99 -11.42
CA ILE A 82 -5.82 3.31 -10.58
C ILE A 82 -5.30 4.71 -10.94
N VAL A 83 -4.99 5.52 -9.93
CA VAL A 83 -4.35 6.84 -10.13
C VAL A 83 -3.19 7.00 -9.15
N VAL A 84 -2.09 7.58 -9.62
CA VAL A 84 -0.93 7.91 -8.79
C VAL A 84 -0.91 9.41 -8.48
N ILE A 85 -0.68 9.75 -7.21
CA ILE A 85 -0.47 11.11 -6.71
C ILE A 85 1.02 11.28 -6.38
N ASP A 86 1.71 12.11 -7.13
CA ASP A 86 3.10 12.48 -6.85
C ASP A 86 3.17 13.81 -6.10
N GLY A 87 3.84 13.78 -4.94
CA GLY A 87 4.24 14.98 -4.21
C GLY A 87 3.45 15.24 -2.94
N ILE A 88 2.98 14.20 -2.25
CA ILE A 88 2.44 14.32 -0.89
C ILE A 88 3.57 14.85 0.03
N ARG A 89 3.25 15.88 0.81
CA ARG A 89 4.19 16.65 1.64
C ARG A 89 3.94 16.55 3.14
N GLY A 90 2.82 15.99 3.59
CA GLY A 90 2.49 15.94 5.00
C GLY A 90 1.33 15.03 5.35
N VAL A 91 1.19 14.70 6.63
CA VAL A 91 0.15 13.81 7.17
C VAL A 91 -1.23 14.31 6.81
N ALA A 92 -1.46 15.63 6.88
CA ALA A 92 -2.76 16.22 6.55
C ALA A 92 -3.20 15.92 5.10
N GLU A 93 -2.28 15.91 4.14
CA GLU A 93 -2.58 15.57 2.74
C GLU A 93 -2.86 14.07 2.58
N ALA A 94 -2.08 13.22 3.24
CA ALA A 94 -2.31 11.78 3.26
C ALA A 94 -3.69 11.43 3.88
N GLU A 95 -4.06 12.10 4.97
CA GLU A 95 -5.35 11.92 5.64
C GLU A 95 -6.53 12.40 4.80
N VAL A 96 -6.36 13.43 3.96
CA VAL A 96 -7.38 13.83 2.98
C VAL A 96 -7.70 12.68 2.03
N TYR A 97 -6.69 12.01 1.48
CA TYR A 97 -6.90 10.86 0.61
C TYR A 97 -7.42 9.64 1.37
N ARG A 98 -6.88 9.36 2.56
CA ARG A 98 -7.30 8.24 3.41
C ARG A 98 -8.77 8.37 3.84
N LYS A 99 -9.24 9.58 4.17
CA LYS A 99 -10.65 9.84 4.52
C LYS A 99 -11.61 9.58 3.35
N VAL A 100 -11.19 9.87 2.12
CA VAL A 100 -12.05 9.75 0.92
C VAL A 100 -12.02 8.35 0.32
N PHE A 101 -10.84 7.73 0.22
CA PHE A 101 -10.66 6.45 -0.46
C PHE A 101 -10.54 5.27 0.50
N GLY A 102 -10.38 5.52 1.80
CA GLY A 102 -10.25 4.48 2.82
C GLY A 102 -9.12 3.52 2.47
N GLU A 103 -9.48 2.24 2.41
CA GLU A 103 -8.57 1.13 2.12
C GLU A 103 -8.04 1.11 0.67
N GLN A 104 -8.65 1.88 -0.23
CA GLN A 104 -8.19 2.00 -1.61
C GLN A 104 -7.05 3.01 -1.77
N PHE A 105 -6.68 3.74 -0.71
CA PHE A 105 -5.50 4.61 -0.70
C PHE A 105 -4.29 3.89 -0.11
N THR A 106 -3.16 3.97 -0.81
CA THR A 106 -1.88 3.41 -0.37
C THR A 106 -0.79 4.47 -0.48
N LEU A 107 -0.08 4.73 0.61
CA LEU A 107 1.02 5.69 0.67
C LEU A 107 2.37 4.95 0.60
N ILE A 108 3.24 5.35 -0.32
CA ILE A 108 4.58 4.80 -0.53
C ILE A 108 5.62 5.87 -0.20
N ALA A 109 6.45 5.61 0.80
CA ALA A 109 7.59 6.43 1.15
C ALA A 109 8.81 6.06 0.29
N ILE A 110 9.45 7.07 -0.30
CA ILE A 110 10.71 6.91 -1.04
C ILE A 110 11.84 7.57 -0.26
N HIS A 111 12.76 6.74 0.21
CA HIS A 111 13.89 7.10 1.04
C HIS A 111 15.15 7.23 0.19
N ALA A 112 15.97 8.24 0.46
CA ALA A 112 17.27 8.38 -0.16
C ALA A 112 18.23 9.18 0.74
N PRO A 113 19.53 8.82 0.78
CA PRO A 113 20.52 9.53 1.56
C PRO A 113 20.63 11.01 1.14
N GLN A 114 20.76 11.93 2.11
CA GLN A 114 20.83 13.37 1.82
C GLN A 114 21.96 13.73 0.85
N LYS A 115 23.13 13.07 0.98
CA LYS A 115 24.27 13.27 0.08
C LYS A 115 23.92 12.95 -1.38
N ALA A 116 23.35 11.77 -1.62
CA ALA A 116 22.92 11.34 -2.94
C ALA A 116 21.83 12.28 -3.51
N ARG A 117 20.83 12.64 -2.69
CA ARG A 117 19.78 13.60 -3.10
C ARG A 117 20.36 14.95 -3.54
N PHE A 118 21.37 15.45 -2.84
CA PHE A 118 22.03 16.71 -3.20
C PHE A 118 22.78 16.59 -4.54
N GLU A 119 23.55 15.52 -4.73
CA GLU A 119 24.27 15.26 -5.99
C GLU A 119 23.31 15.16 -7.19
N TRP A 120 22.21 14.41 -7.03
CA TRP A 120 21.19 14.30 -8.08
C TRP A 120 20.45 15.61 -8.34
N ALA A 121 20.18 16.41 -7.31
CA ALA A 121 19.55 17.71 -7.46
C ALA A 121 20.42 18.69 -8.26
N MET A 122 21.73 18.68 -8.02
CA MET A 122 22.69 19.53 -8.75
C MET A 122 22.90 19.06 -10.19
N ALA A 123 22.81 17.75 -10.44
CA ALA A 123 22.95 17.19 -11.79
C ALA A 123 21.72 17.41 -12.67
N ARG A 124 20.56 17.70 -12.07
CA ARG A 124 19.31 17.98 -12.79
C ARG A 124 19.30 19.43 -13.31
N LYS A 125 18.67 19.64 -14.48
CA LYS A 125 18.51 20.94 -15.14
C LYS A 125 17.04 21.40 -15.16
N ARG A 126 16.35 21.42 -14.01
CA ARG A 126 14.96 21.92 -13.93
C ARG A 126 14.94 23.44 -13.72
N GLU A 127 13.94 24.12 -14.27
CA GLU A 127 13.82 25.59 -14.19
C GLU A 127 13.66 26.13 -12.75
N ASP A 128 13.16 25.31 -11.83
CA ASP A 128 13.01 25.63 -10.40
C ASP A 128 14.00 24.86 -9.50
N ASP A 129 15.09 24.32 -10.08
CA ASP A 129 16.09 23.57 -9.31
C ASP A 129 16.97 24.47 -8.43
N ILE A 130 17.67 23.78 -7.55
CA ILE A 130 18.47 24.30 -6.46
C ILE A 130 19.80 24.83 -7.02
N GLU A 131 20.12 26.10 -6.75
CA GLU A 131 21.36 26.72 -7.23
C GLU A 131 22.59 26.32 -6.39
N ASN A 132 22.39 26.02 -5.10
CA ASN A 132 23.48 25.74 -4.17
C ASN A 132 23.04 24.93 -2.93
N ARG A 133 24.03 24.41 -2.18
CA ARG A 133 23.79 23.61 -0.95
C ARG A 133 22.91 24.30 0.09
N LYS A 134 23.00 25.63 0.23
CA LYS A 134 22.17 26.38 1.18
C LYS A 134 20.69 26.32 0.77
N SER A 135 20.39 26.56 -0.50
CA SER A 135 19.02 26.47 -1.03
C SER A 135 18.46 25.04 -0.93
N PHE A 136 19.30 24.01 -1.07
CA PHE A 136 18.90 22.61 -0.88
C PHE A 136 18.43 22.35 0.56
N LEU A 137 19.24 22.76 1.54
CA LEU A 137 18.93 22.56 2.94
C LEU A 137 17.70 23.36 3.38
N GLN A 138 17.51 24.57 2.84
CA GLN A 138 16.31 25.38 3.09
C GLN A 138 15.04 24.70 2.56
N LYS A 139 15.11 24.07 1.38
CA LYS A 139 13.99 23.30 0.82
C LYS A 139 13.69 22.05 1.64
N ASP A 140 14.73 21.33 2.08
CA ASP A 140 14.62 20.20 3.00
C ASP A 140 13.90 20.61 4.30
N GLU A 141 14.30 21.73 4.91
CA GLU A 141 13.73 22.23 6.17
C GLU A 141 12.28 22.69 6.02
N ARG A 142 11.97 23.38 4.92
CA ARG A 142 10.60 23.81 4.63
C ARG A 142 9.65 22.62 4.43
N GLU A 143 10.10 21.57 3.77
CA GLU A 143 9.25 20.37 3.62
C GLU A 143 9.12 19.60 4.94
N ARG A 144 10.16 19.62 5.79
CA ARG A 144 10.06 19.11 7.16
C ARG A 144 8.99 19.84 7.96
N SER A 145 8.93 21.17 7.88
CA SER A 145 7.92 21.95 8.60
C SER A 145 6.48 21.69 8.14
N TRP A 146 6.28 21.12 6.95
CA TRP A 146 4.96 20.68 6.47
C TRP A 146 4.53 19.30 6.99
N GLY A 147 5.39 18.61 7.76
CA GLY A 147 5.11 17.28 8.31
C GLY A 147 5.48 16.13 7.38
N LEU A 148 6.39 16.34 6.43
CA LEU A 148 6.86 15.30 5.51
C LEU A 148 7.46 14.08 6.23
N PRO A 149 8.34 14.22 7.25
CA PRO A 149 8.90 13.05 7.94
C PRO A 149 7.81 12.21 8.61
N GLU A 150 6.78 12.86 9.13
CA GLU A 150 5.67 12.21 9.82
C GLU A 150 4.78 11.47 8.82
N ALA A 151 4.59 12.03 7.62
CA ALA A 151 3.91 11.35 6.52
C ALA A 151 4.68 10.10 6.05
N MET A 152 6.01 10.17 5.98
CA MET A 152 6.84 9.01 5.63
C MET A 152 6.74 7.89 6.67
N LYS A 153 6.66 8.23 7.97
CA LYS A 153 6.51 7.23 9.05
C LYS A 153 5.20 6.45 9.01
N ILE A 154 4.13 7.05 8.49
CA ILE A 154 2.79 6.42 8.40
C ILE A 154 2.55 5.76 7.03
N ALA A 155 3.54 5.74 6.15
CA ALA A 155 3.43 5.13 4.83
C ALA A 155 3.20 3.62 4.94
N ASP A 156 2.39 3.10 4.02
CA ASP A 156 2.05 1.69 3.93
C ASP A 156 3.20 0.88 3.32
N PHE A 157 3.98 1.51 2.42
CA PHE A 157 5.17 0.95 1.80
C PHE A 157 6.37 1.90 1.92
N SER A 158 7.57 1.34 1.87
CA SER A 158 8.84 2.06 1.84
C SER A 158 9.67 1.50 0.69
N ILE A 159 10.39 2.36 -0.01
CA ILE A 159 11.34 2.01 -1.07
C ILE A 159 12.61 2.82 -0.83
N ASP A 160 13.73 2.11 -0.67
CA ASP A 160 15.04 2.72 -0.57
C ASP A 160 15.67 2.93 -1.96
N ASN A 161 15.95 4.20 -2.29
CA ASN A 161 16.69 4.59 -3.46
C ASN A 161 18.18 4.73 -3.09
N VAL A 162 18.83 3.59 -2.90
CA VAL A 162 20.27 3.46 -2.59
C VAL A 162 21.02 2.60 -3.61
N TYR A 163 20.29 2.09 -4.61
CA TYR A 163 20.74 1.13 -5.60
C TYR A 163 20.96 1.79 -6.97
N THR A 164 21.19 0.99 -8.01
CA THR A 164 21.18 1.50 -9.39
C THR A 164 19.79 2.00 -9.78
N LEU A 165 19.75 2.85 -10.82
CA LEU A 165 18.48 3.38 -11.34
C LEU A 165 17.54 2.26 -11.80
N GLU A 166 18.08 1.20 -12.40
CA GLU A 166 17.30 0.07 -12.89
C GLU A 166 16.69 -0.75 -11.74
N GLU A 167 17.47 -1.05 -10.70
CA GLU A 167 16.97 -1.70 -9.49
C GLU A 167 15.90 -0.86 -8.80
N PHE A 168 16.08 0.45 -8.71
CA PHE A 168 15.05 1.36 -8.17
C PHE A 168 13.76 1.30 -8.99
N ARG A 169 13.85 1.36 -10.33
CA ARG A 169 12.69 1.26 -11.22
C ARG A 169 11.96 -0.08 -11.05
N GLN A 170 12.71 -1.17 -10.96
CA GLN A 170 12.13 -2.49 -10.79
C GLN A 170 11.41 -2.63 -9.45
N ARG A 171 12.00 -2.14 -8.35
CA ARG A 171 11.34 -2.13 -7.03
C ARG A 171 10.06 -1.31 -7.02
N VAL A 172 10.08 -0.12 -7.64
CA VAL A 172 8.88 0.70 -7.79
C VAL A 172 7.82 -0.04 -8.61
N LYS A 173 8.22 -0.65 -9.73
CA LYS A 173 7.31 -1.42 -10.60
C LYS A 173 6.65 -2.56 -9.81
N ASN A 174 7.44 -3.41 -9.15
CA ASN A 174 6.94 -4.53 -8.35
C ASN A 174 6.02 -4.05 -7.22
N THR A 175 6.36 -2.95 -6.56
CA THR A 175 5.52 -2.36 -5.51
C THR A 175 4.19 -1.89 -6.08
N ILE A 176 4.18 -1.20 -7.22
CA ILE A 176 2.94 -0.77 -7.88
C ILE A 176 2.12 -1.99 -8.30
N GLU A 177 2.72 -2.99 -8.96
CA GLU A 177 2.04 -4.20 -9.44
C GLU A 177 1.40 -4.97 -8.28
N SER A 178 2.11 -5.20 -7.18
CA SER A 178 1.54 -5.87 -6.00
C SER A 178 0.36 -5.11 -5.39
N ILE A 179 0.36 -3.76 -5.44
CA ILE A 179 -0.77 -2.94 -4.98
C ILE A 179 -1.93 -2.99 -5.97
N THR A 180 -1.66 -2.99 -7.28
CA THR A 180 -2.68 -2.84 -8.31
C THR A 180 -3.35 -4.14 -8.69
N GLU A 181 -2.63 -5.26 -8.60
CA GLU A 181 -3.14 -6.57 -8.96
C GLU A 181 -4.34 -7.00 -8.14
N ASP A 182 -5.19 -7.75 -8.84
CA ASP A 182 -6.43 -8.27 -8.31
C ASP A 182 -6.40 -9.79 -8.36
N LEU A 183 -5.94 -10.39 -7.26
CA LEU A 183 -5.99 -11.84 -7.07
C LEU A 183 -7.30 -12.29 -6.42
N SER A 184 -8.36 -11.47 -6.45
CA SER A 184 -9.68 -11.83 -5.89
C SER A 184 -10.32 -13.06 -6.56
N HIS A 185 -9.84 -13.44 -7.74
CA HIS A 185 -10.25 -14.64 -8.45
C HIS A 185 -9.64 -15.93 -7.88
N ILE A 186 -8.59 -15.84 -7.06
CA ILE A 186 -7.99 -17.00 -6.39
C ILE A 186 -8.90 -17.45 -5.25
N ILE A 187 -9.18 -18.75 -5.23
CA ILE A 187 -10.08 -19.39 -4.27
C ILE A 187 -9.27 -20.33 -3.37
N ALA A 188 -9.49 -20.23 -2.07
CA ALA A 188 -8.99 -21.20 -1.10
C ALA A 188 -9.91 -22.42 -1.03
N THR A 189 -9.32 -23.61 -0.93
CA THR A 189 -9.99 -24.79 -0.41
C THR A 189 -9.81 -24.81 1.11
N ILE A 190 -10.92 -24.95 1.83
CA ILE A 190 -10.99 -24.90 3.29
C ILE A 190 -11.50 -26.24 3.80
N SER A 191 -10.88 -26.75 4.86
CA SER A 191 -11.34 -27.97 5.54
C SER A 191 -11.17 -27.85 7.05
N ALA A 192 -12.16 -28.24 7.84
CA ALA A 192 -12.03 -28.27 9.29
C ALA A 192 -12.67 -29.55 9.87
N PRO A 193 -11.97 -30.29 10.76
CA PRO A 193 -12.55 -31.42 11.47
C PRO A 193 -13.57 -30.94 12.50
N ILE A 194 -14.60 -31.76 12.68
CA ILE A 194 -15.63 -31.63 13.71
C ILE A 194 -15.45 -32.77 14.70
N HIS A 195 -14.98 -32.46 15.91
CA HIS A 195 -14.85 -33.44 16.97
C HIS A 195 -16.22 -33.79 17.58
N PRO A 196 -16.37 -34.97 18.21
CA PRO A 196 -17.66 -35.44 18.75
C PRO A 196 -18.33 -34.49 19.75
N THR A 197 -17.54 -33.69 20.47
CA THR A 197 -18.03 -32.71 21.46
C THR A 197 -18.27 -31.32 20.88
N GLU A 198 -17.97 -31.09 19.60
CA GLU A 198 -18.17 -29.81 18.92
C GLU A 198 -19.52 -29.74 18.24
N LEU A 199 -20.15 -28.57 18.32
CA LEU A 199 -21.33 -28.26 17.51
C LEU A 199 -20.86 -27.83 16.11
N ILE A 200 -21.48 -28.41 15.07
CA ILE A 200 -21.21 -28.09 13.66
C ILE A 200 -21.31 -26.57 13.43
N GLU A 201 -22.34 -25.93 14.01
CA GLU A 201 -22.58 -24.49 13.90
C GLU A 201 -21.42 -23.63 14.45
N ASN A 202 -20.71 -24.10 15.48
CA ASN A 202 -19.56 -23.37 16.02
C ASN A 202 -18.36 -23.45 15.07
N VAL A 203 -18.12 -24.63 14.47
CA VAL A 203 -17.06 -24.83 13.48
C VAL A 203 -17.36 -24.02 12.21
N GLU A 204 -18.62 -24.05 11.75
CA GLU A 204 -19.09 -23.23 10.64
C GLU A 204 -18.92 -21.74 10.93
N THR A 205 -19.27 -21.27 12.13
CA THR A 205 -19.07 -19.87 12.55
C THR A 205 -17.60 -19.49 12.53
N ALA A 206 -16.72 -20.36 13.03
CA ALA A 206 -15.28 -20.14 12.99
C ALA A 206 -14.76 -19.97 11.56
N ILE A 207 -15.20 -20.82 10.62
CA ILE A 207 -14.84 -20.69 9.21
C ILE A 207 -15.41 -19.39 8.63
N LYS A 208 -16.71 -19.12 8.81
CA LYS A 208 -17.40 -17.96 8.23
C LYS A 208 -16.91 -16.61 8.76
N ASN A 209 -16.35 -16.57 9.96
CA ASN A 209 -15.70 -15.37 10.47
C ASN A 209 -14.45 -14.96 9.67
N ILE A 210 -13.74 -15.95 9.10
CA ILE A 210 -12.54 -15.74 8.27
C ILE A 210 -12.90 -15.74 6.78
N PHE A 211 -13.89 -16.53 6.38
CA PHE A 211 -14.33 -16.77 5.01
C PHE A 211 -15.86 -16.68 4.91
N PRO A 212 -16.45 -15.46 4.93
CA PRO A 212 -17.91 -15.28 5.02
C PRO A 212 -18.69 -15.82 3.81
N ASP A 213 -18.02 -15.90 2.67
CA ASP A 213 -18.52 -16.42 1.40
C ASP A 213 -18.28 -17.93 1.22
N ALA A 214 -17.74 -18.61 2.24
CA ALA A 214 -17.49 -20.04 2.17
C ALA A 214 -18.79 -20.84 1.97
N LEU A 215 -18.82 -21.61 0.87
CA LEU A 215 -19.86 -22.59 0.60
C LEU A 215 -19.43 -23.94 1.19
N LEU A 216 -19.94 -24.26 2.37
CA LEU A 216 -19.53 -25.43 3.16
C LEU A 216 -20.43 -26.64 2.93
N GLN A 217 -19.81 -27.81 2.90
CA GLN A 217 -20.45 -29.12 2.82
C GLN A 217 -19.89 -30.01 3.92
N LEU A 218 -20.74 -30.88 4.48
CA LEU A 218 -20.33 -31.87 5.47
C LEU A 218 -19.86 -33.13 4.75
N GLU A 219 -18.59 -33.45 4.89
CA GLU A 219 -18.01 -34.73 4.49
C GLU A 219 -17.92 -35.66 5.70
N LYS A 220 -18.23 -36.94 5.48
CA LYS A 220 -18.22 -37.99 6.52
C LYS A 220 -17.20 -39.10 6.24
N ASP A 221 -16.58 -39.08 5.06
CA ASP A 221 -15.58 -40.07 4.68
C ASP A 221 -14.25 -39.75 5.38
N GLY A 222 -13.76 -40.66 6.21
CA GLY A 222 -12.59 -40.42 7.08
C GLY A 222 -12.84 -39.56 8.34
N GLY A 223 -14.10 -39.25 8.67
CA GLY A 223 -14.51 -38.46 9.86
C GLY A 223 -15.43 -37.29 9.50
N ASN A 224 -16.08 -36.67 10.50
CA ASN A 224 -16.93 -35.50 10.27
C ASN A 224 -16.06 -34.26 9.98
N ARG A 225 -16.17 -33.69 8.79
CA ARG A 225 -15.42 -32.48 8.39
C ARG A 225 -16.31 -31.53 7.62
N LEU A 226 -16.11 -30.22 7.83
CA LEU A 226 -16.63 -29.21 6.92
C LEU A 226 -15.59 -28.93 5.85
N VAL A 227 -16.00 -28.96 4.59
CA VAL A 227 -15.16 -28.67 3.43
C VAL A 227 -15.85 -27.64 2.56
N GLY A 228 -15.10 -26.71 1.99
CA GLY A 228 -15.65 -25.72 1.09
C GLY A 228 -14.61 -24.91 0.36
N LYS A 229 -15.10 -23.97 -0.43
CA LYS A 229 -14.30 -23.02 -1.19
C LYS A 229 -14.71 -21.60 -0.85
N ALA A 230 -13.75 -20.68 -0.77
CA ALA A 230 -14.01 -19.27 -0.47
C ALA A 230 -12.96 -18.34 -1.07
N SER A 231 -13.29 -17.06 -1.19
CA SER A 231 -12.33 -16.03 -1.55
C SER A 231 -11.37 -15.70 -0.40
N LEU A 232 -10.29 -14.99 -0.73
CA LEU A 232 -9.27 -14.58 0.24
C LEU A 232 -9.47 -13.15 0.80
N GLN A 233 -10.58 -12.50 0.46
CA GLN A 233 -10.78 -11.07 0.71
C GLN A 233 -10.81 -10.75 2.21
N ARG A 234 -11.64 -11.49 2.96
CA ARG A 234 -11.74 -11.30 4.41
C ARG A 234 -10.46 -11.71 5.14
N LEU A 235 -9.76 -12.74 4.66
CA LEU A 235 -8.45 -13.13 5.18
C LEU A 235 -7.45 -11.98 5.08
N GLN A 236 -7.35 -11.36 3.90
CA GLN A 236 -6.46 -10.21 3.64
C GLN A 236 -6.80 -9.01 4.56
N GLU A 237 -8.09 -8.70 4.73
CA GLU A 237 -8.54 -7.65 5.65
C GLU A 237 -8.12 -7.93 7.09
N LEU A 238 -8.28 -9.16 7.57
CA LEU A 238 -7.92 -9.56 8.92
C LEU A 238 -6.42 -9.45 9.18
N LEU A 239 -5.58 -9.87 8.22
CA LEU A 239 -4.13 -9.73 8.30
C LEU A 239 -3.69 -8.28 8.45
N ARG A 240 -4.32 -7.38 7.68
CA ARG A 240 -4.08 -5.94 7.73
C ARG A 240 -4.57 -5.33 9.04
N ASN A 241 -5.82 -5.57 9.41
CA ASN A 241 -6.48 -4.94 10.57
C ASN A 241 -5.86 -5.40 11.90
N GLN A 242 -5.43 -6.65 11.99
CA GLN A 242 -4.72 -7.18 13.16
C GLN A 242 -3.24 -6.81 13.18
N LYS A 243 -2.71 -6.15 12.14
CA LYS A 243 -1.30 -5.73 12.02
C LYS A 243 -0.30 -6.90 12.15
N ILE A 244 -0.68 -8.09 11.67
CA ILE A 244 0.14 -9.31 11.73
C ILE A 244 0.74 -9.72 10.37
N ARG A 245 0.68 -8.84 9.36
CA ARG A 245 1.17 -9.09 8.00
C ARG A 245 2.59 -9.68 7.96
N ASP A 246 3.48 -9.17 8.82
CA ASP A 246 4.87 -9.60 8.91
C ASP A 246 5.01 -11.06 9.32
N THR A 247 4.33 -11.43 10.39
CA THR A 247 4.29 -12.79 10.93
C THR A 247 3.59 -13.72 9.95
N ALA A 248 2.46 -13.27 9.40
CA ALA A 248 1.71 -14.01 8.40
C ALA A 248 2.56 -14.33 7.17
N ARG A 249 3.31 -13.36 6.66
CA ARG A 249 4.22 -13.56 5.53
C ARG A 249 5.23 -14.66 5.83
N MET A 250 5.88 -14.60 6.98
CA MET A 250 6.86 -15.63 7.38
C MET A 250 6.22 -17.03 7.44
N GLU A 251 5.03 -17.15 8.00
CA GLU A 251 4.31 -18.44 8.05
C GLU A 251 3.91 -18.92 6.65
N LEU A 252 3.36 -18.05 5.80
CA LEU A 252 2.96 -18.40 4.43
C LEU A 252 4.15 -18.81 3.55
N PHE A 253 5.33 -18.23 3.75
CA PHE A 253 6.56 -18.66 3.05
C PHE A 253 7.08 -20.02 3.52
N LYS A 254 6.84 -20.40 4.77
CA LYS A 254 7.16 -21.74 5.27
C LYS A 254 6.17 -22.77 4.78
N SER A 255 4.94 -22.35 4.50
CA SER A 255 3.81 -23.19 4.13
C SER A 255 3.73 -23.49 2.63
N ARG A 256 4.82 -23.28 1.88
CA ARG A 256 4.87 -23.48 0.42
C ARG A 256 4.86 -24.96 0.07
N THR A 257 4.07 -25.30 -0.93
CA THR A 257 4.02 -26.63 -1.54
C THR A 257 4.46 -26.54 -3.00
N GLY A 258 4.50 -27.68 -3.70
CA GLY A 258 4.87 -27.69 -5.13
C GLY A 258 3.90 -26.91 -6.02
N ASN A 259 2.63 -26.79 -5.62
CA ASN A 259 1.55 -26.23 -6.43
C ASN A 259 0.84 -25.03 -5.77
N GLY A 260 1.41 -24.47 -4.68
CA GLY A 260 0.73 -23.41 -3.94
C GLY A 260 1.20 -23.23 -2.50
N ILE A 261 0.26 -22.97 -1.60
CA ILE A 261 0.49 -22.87 -0.16
C ILE A 261 -0.56 -23.63 0.64
N GLU A 262 -0.12 -24.26 1.73
CA GLU A 262 -0.97 -25.00 2.66
C GLU A 262 -0.65 -24.65 4.11
N PHE A 263 -1.59 -24.02 4.80
CA PHE A 263 -1.40 -23.57 6.18
C PHE A 263 -2.64 -23.84 7.03
N VAL A 264 -2.47 -23.72 8.34
CA VAL A 264 -3.52 -24.01 9.32
C VAL A 264 -3.79 -22.77 10.16
N LEU A 265 -5.06 -22.51 10.43
CA LEU A 265 -5.51 -21.46 11.34
C LEU A 265 -6.14 -22.07 12.58
N ASN A 266 -5.95 -21.40 13.72
CA ASN A 266 -6.51 -21.84 14.97
C ASN A 266 -8.05 -21.64 14.94
N LYS A 267 -8.77 -22.76 15.05
CA LYS A 267 -10.24 -22.80 14.95
C LYS A 267 -10.94 -22.02 16.07
N GLN A 268 -10.42 -22.07 17.29
CA GLN A 268 -11.00 -21.37 18.44
C GLN A 268 -10.78 -19.85 18.36
N VAL A 269 -9.63 -19.41 17.88
CA VAL A 269 -9.34 -17.99 17.63
C VAL A 269 -10.19 -17.45 16.47
N ALA A 270 -10.41 -18.28 15.43
CA ALA A 270 -11.29 -17.95 14.32
C ALA A 270 -12.76 -17.79 14.77
N TYR A 271 -13.22 -18.59 15.75
CA TYR A 271 -14.56 -18.46 16.32
C TYR A 271 -14.85 -17.07 16.94
N ILE A 272 -13.82 -16.40 17.49
CA ILE A 272 -13.93 -15.02 18.00
C ILE A 272 -13.60 -13.95 16.95
N GLY A 273 -13.47 -14.32 15.67
CA GLY A 273 -13.24 -13.39 14.56
C GLY A 273 -11.80 -12.90 14.41
N LYS A 274 -10.82 -13.59 14.99
CA LYS A 274 -9.40 -13.24 14.91
C LYS A 274 -8.60 -14.28 14.14
N LEU A 275 -7.36 -13.95 13.79
CA LEU A 275 -6.49 -14.80 13.01
C LEU A 275 -5.27 -15.21 13.84
N ASN A 276 -5.00 -16.50 13.87
CA ASN A 276 -3.79 -17.06 14.45
C ASN A 276 -3.36 -18.29 13.63
N PHE A 277 -2.09 -18.35 13.25
CA PHE A 277 -1.53 -19.47 12.50
C PHE A 277 -1.19 -20.62 13.44
N GLY A 278 -1.47 -21.84 12.99
CA GLY A 278 -1.27 -23.08 13.74
C GLY A 278 -2.60 -23.76 14.12
N GLU A 279 -2.49 -24.94 14.70
CA GLU A 279 -3.60 -25.70 15.26
C GLU A 279 -3.49 -25.79 16.79
N ASP A 280 -4.60 -26.15 17.43
CA ASP A 280 -4.61 -26.56 18.83
C ASP A 280 -4.99 -28.05 18.95
N SER A 281 -5.22 -28.51 20.18
CA SER A 281 -5.57 -29.89 20.47
C SER A 281 -6.91 -30.36 19.87
N LEU A 282 -7.75 -29.44 19.37
CA LEU A 282 -9.03 -29.73 18.72
C LEU A 282 -8.95 -29.56 17.18
N GLY A 283 -7.73 -29.55 16.64
CA GLY A 283 -7.47 -29.38 15.22
C GLY A 283 -7.70 -27.95 14.72
N GLY A 284 -7.24 -27.68 13.51
CA GLY A 284 -7.33 -26.36 12.90
C GLY A 284 -8.34 -26.26 11.76
N ILE A 285 -8.43 -25.05 11.21
CA ILE A 285 -8.98 -24.81 9.88
C ILE A 285 -7.81 -24.94 8.91
N TYR A 286 -7.84 -25.95 8.06
CA TYR A 286 -6.83 -26.21 7.04
C TYR A 286 -7.18 -25.45 5.77
N ILE A 287 -6.20 -24.74 5.20
CA ILE A 287 -6.36 -23.92 4.01
C ILE A 287 -5.32 -24.37 2.98
N SER A 288 -5.79 -24.66 1.78
CA SER A 288 -4.96 -24.94 0.61
C SER A 288 -5.31 -23.95 -0.49
N ILE A 289 -4.30 -23.31 -1.07
CA ILE A 289 -4.47 -22.36 -2.18
C ILE A 289 -3.50 -22.78 -3.28
N GLU A 290 -4.06 -23.15 -4.42
CA GLU A 290 -3.29 -23.47 -5.62
C GLU A 290 -2.96 -22.19 -6.39
N THR A 291 -1.70 -22.03 -6.79
CA THR A 291 -1.23 -20.91 -7.60
C THR A 291 0.09 -21.26 -8.28
N GLU A 292 0.28 -20.76 -9.50
CA GLU A 292 1.55 -20.86 -10.22
C GLU A 292 2.61 -19.89 -9.66
N ASP A 293 2.16 -18.80 -9.03
CA ASP A 293 3.03 -17.77 -8.45
C ASP A 293 2.71 -17.58 -6.95
N VAL A 294 3.44 -18.32 -6.13
CA VAL A 294 3.30 -18.32 -4.68
C VAL A 294 3.81 -17.02 -4.06
N GLU A 295 4.92 -16.47 -4.54
CA GLU A 295 5.50 -15.25 -3.98
C GLU A 295 4.53 -14.08 -4.16
N LYS A 296 3.95 -13.98 -5.35
CA LYS A 296 2.94 -12.99 -5.69
C LYS A 296 1.66 -13.12 -4.88
N LEU A 297 1.18 -14.34 -4.64
CA LEU A 297 0.03 -14.58 -3.75
C LEU A 297 0.33 -14.09 -2.33
N ILE A 298 1.52 -14.41 -1.80
CA ILE A 298 1.93 -14.00 -0.46
C ILE A 298 2.08 -12.48 -0.38
N ASP A 299 2.67 -11.84 -1.40
CA ASP A 299 2.77 -10.38 -1.52
C ASP A 299 1.39 -9.72 -1.51
N TRP A 300 0.45 -10.26 -2.27
CA TRP A 300 -0.92 -9.76 -2.29
C TRP A 300 -1.67 -10.01 -0.97
N LEU A 301 -1.50 -11.17 -0.31
CA LEU A 301 -2.14 -11.44 0.98
C LEU A 301 -1.58 -10.56 2.10
N THR A 302 -0.29 -10.26 2.03
CA THR A 302 0.45 -9.63 3.13
C THR A 302 0.86 -8.19 2.88
N LEU A 303 0.60 -7.65 1.68
CA LEU A 303 0.85 -6.26 1.22
C LEU A 303 1.78 -5.50 2.16
N ARG A 304 3.09 -5.80 2.10
CA ARG A 304 4.09 -5.23 3.00
C ARG A 304 5.08 -4.37 2.23
N SER A 305 5.40 -3.22 2.83
CA SER A 305 6.58 -2.39 2.62
C SER A 305 7.83 -3.25 2.47
N GLU A 306 8.60 -3.08 1.38
CA GLU A 306 10.00 -3.49 1.40
C GLU A 306 10.66 -2.78 2.60
N LYS A 307 11.35 -3.56 3.44
CA LYS A 307 12.12 -3.07 4.58
C LYS A 307 13.52 -2.69 4.13
#